data_AF-A0A2V5ZTQ2-F1
#
_entry.id   AF-A0A2V5ZTQ2-F1
#
_cell.length_a   1.000
_cell.length_b   1.000
_cell.length_c   1.000
_cell.angle_alpha   90.00
_cell.angle_beta   90.00
_cell.angle_gamma   90.00
#
_symmetry.space_group_name_H-M   'P 1'
#
loop_
_entity.id
_entity.type
_entity.pdbx_description
1 polymer ?
#
loop_
_entity_poly.entity_id
_entity_poly.type
_entity_poly.pdbx_seq_one_letter_code
_entity_poly.pdbx_strand_id
1 'polypeptide(L)'
;TILSRCIEIPLAPDGKRQNKAEEEKLVKLLQQTAREPSWSIQYAYRLAQEFQHLLRSMREQIQRETDQAFKHEQARYKDSTDGAWLEEREEYYKALAESLYLQQRAALVETLVAWWSDVLRANSKVERRELPAAQKETVAMAKRLNTTDILRRIRCLEDLRDHLGRNIQEALAIEVAFLTIFGATNKE
;
A
#
# COMPACT_ATOMS: atom_id res chain seq x y z
N THR A 1 44.85 -14.58 -11.21
CA THR A 1 43.57 -14.15 -11.83
C THR A 1 42.55 -14.01 -10.72
N ILE A 2 42.17 -12.79 -10.35
CA ILE A 2 41.09 -12.56 -9.37
C ILE A 2 39.77 -12.76 -10.12
N LEU A 3 39.11 -13.89 -9.88
CA LEU A 3 37.74 -14.11 -10.33
C LEU A 3 36.83 -13.24 -9.46
N SER A 4 36.41 -12.10 -10.01
CA SER A 4 35.33 -11.29 -9.45
C SER A 4 34.09 -12.17 -9.30
N ARG A 5 33.71 -12.49 -8.06
CA ARG A 5 32.48 -13.25 -7.77
C ARG A 5 31.32 -12.25 -7.79
N CYS A 6 30.75 -12.02 -8.96
CA CYS A 6 29.46 -11.35 -9.04
C CYS A 6 28.43 -12.23 -8.31
N ILE A 7 27.92 -11.75 -7.19
CA ILE A 7 26.76 -12.34 -6.54
C ILE A 7 25.56 -11.93 -7.38
N GLU A 8 24.95 -12.88 -8.09
CA GLU A 8 23.63 -12.67 -8.67
C GLU A 8 22.65 -12.48 -7.52
N ILE A 9 22.15 -11.26 -7.36
CA ILE A 9 21.03 -10.97 -6.48
C ILE A 9 19.77 -11.16 -7.33
N PRO A 10 19.06 -12.29 -7.21
CA PRO A 10 17.79 -12.45 -7.90
C PRO A 10 16.81 -11.41 -7.36
N LEU A 11 16.44 -10.43 -8.18
CA LEU A 11 15.38 -9.48 -7.88
C LEU A 11 14.04 -10.24 -7.93
N ALA A 12 13.62 -10.78 -6.78
CA ALA A 12 12.37 -11.52 -6.52
C ALA A 12 12.07 -12.69 -7.50
N PRO A 13 12.01 -13.97 -7.03
CA PRO A 13 11.95 -15.13 -7.93
C PRO A 13 10.69 -15.20 -8.82
N ASP A 14 9.61 -14.54 -8.42
CA ASP A 14 8.39 -14.45 -9.19
C ASP A 14 7.77 -13.09 -8.89
N GLY A 15 7.51 -12.26 -9.92
CA GLY A 15 6.79 -10.98 -9.79
C GLY A 15 5.33 -11.10 -9.30
N LYS A 16 4.97 -12.20 -8.63
CA LYS A 16 3.72 -12.36 -7.88
C LYS A 16 3.79 -11.43 -6.67
N ARG A 17 3.26 -10.22 -6.83
CA ARG A 17 2.98 -9.33 -5.70
C ARG A 17 2.19 -10.12 -4.66
N GLN A 18 2.76 -10.29 -3.47
CA GLN A 18 2.10 -10.98 -2.35
C GLN A 18 0.77 -10.31 -1.95
N ASN A 19 0.55 -9.05 -2.36
CA ASN A 19 -0.59 -8.22 -1.93
C ASN A 19 -1.69 -8.11 -2.97
N LYS A 20 -1.71 -9.00 -3.97
CA LYS A 20 -2.65 -8.86 -5.08
C LYS A 20 -4.10 -8.81 -4.59
N ALA A 21 -4.44 -9.55 -3.54
CA ALA A 21 -5.79 -9.54 -2.97
C ALA A 21 -6.14 -8.21 -2.29
N GLU A 22 -5.21 -7.64 -1.51
CA GLU A 22 -5.36 -6.36 -0.82
C GLU A 22 -5.42 -5.20 -1.81
N GLU A 23 -4.56 -5.21 -2.83
CA GLU A 23 -4.58 -4.26 -3.95
C GLU A 23 -5.93 -4.32 -4.68
N GLU A 24 -6.45 -5.52 -4.98
CA GLU A 24 -7.77 -5.69 -5.60
C GLU A 24 -8.92 -5.19 -4.70
N LYS A 25 -8.86 -5.42 -3.38
CA LYS A 25 -9.84 -4.87 -2.43
C LYS A 25 -9.82 -3.34 -2.43
N LEU A 26 -8.63 -2.75 -2.43
CA LEU A 26 -8.46 -1.30 -2.49
C LEU A 26 -9.01 -0.72 -3.80
N VAL A 27 -8.70 -1.34 -4.94
CA VAL A 27 -9.25 -0.91 -6.23
C VAL A 27 -10.78 -0.96 -6.22
N LYS A 28 -11.39 -1.99 -5.62
CA LYS A 28 -12.85 -2.07 -5.48
C LYS A 28 -13.42 -0.94 -4.60
N LEU A 29 -12.76 -0.59 -3.50
CA LEU A 29 -13.15 0.55 -2.67
C LEU A 29 -13.10 1.86 -3.47
N LEU A 30 -12.04 2.09 -4.23
CA LEU A 30 -11.89 3.27 -5.08
C LEU A 30 -12.93 3.33 -6.21
N GLN A 31 -13.29 2.19 -6.80
CA GLN A 31 -14.38 2.08 -7.77
C GLN A 31 -15.72 2.51 -7.17
N GLN A 32 -15.99 2.17 -5.91
CA GLN A 32 -17.19 2.64 -5.20
C GLN A 32 -17.14 4.15 -4.99
N THR A 33 -15.98 4.71 -4.65
CA THR A 33 -15.78 6.16 -4.51
C THR A 33 -16.07 6.94 -5.79
N ALA A 34 -15.72 6.38 -6.95
CA ALA A 34 -16.04 7.01 -8.24
C ALA A 34 -17.55 7.11 -8.52
N ARG A 35 -18.35 6.21 -7.94
CA ARG A 35 -19.81 6.16 -8.11
C ARG A 35 -20.53 7.12 -7.15
N GLU A 36 -19.87 7.55 -6.08
CA GLU A 36 -20.44 8.50 -5.12
C GLU A 36 -20.55 9.90 -5.76
N PRO A 37 -21.75 10.53 -5.80
CA PRO A 37 -21.98 11.79 -6.51
C PRO A 37 -21.31 13.01 -5.85
N SER A 38 -21.11 12.98 -4.53
CA SER A 38 -20.38 14.01 -3.80
C SER A 38 -19.64 13.39 -2.61
N TRP A 39 -18.47 13.92 -2.27
CA TRP A 39 -17.71 13.40 -1.14
C TRP A 39 -17.86 14.34 0.05
N SER A 40 -18.47 13.82 1.11
CA SER A 40 -18.53 14.49 2.40
C SER A 40 -17.30 14.16 3.24
N ILE A 41 -17.05 14.97 4.26
CA ILE A 41 -16.02 14.69 5.28
C ILE A 41 -16.26 13.31 5.92
N GLN A 42 -17.53 12.95 6.17
CA GLN A 42 -17.90 11.63 6.72
C GLN A 42 -17.52 10.49 5.76
N TYR A 43 -17.70 10.69 4.45
CA TYR A 43 -17.30 9.71 3.45
C TYR A 43 -15.77 9.52 3.43
N ALA A 44 -15.01 10.62 3.47
CA ALA A 44 -13.56 10.58 3.53
C ALA A 44 -13.04 9.84 4.78
N TYR A 45 -13.62 10.09 5.95
CA TYR A 45 -13.30 9.34 7.17
C TYR A 45 -13.60 7.85 7.04
N ARG A 46 -14.75 7.48 6.49
CA ARG A 46 -15.09 6.07 6.25
C ARG A 46 -14.05 5.40 5.36
N LEU A 47 -13.66 6.05 4.26
CA LEU A 47 -12.66 5.50 3.34
C LEU A 47 -11.28 5.37 4.01
N ALA A 48 -10.91 6.32 4.88
CA ALA A 48 -9.69 6.23 5.68
C ALA A 48 -9.73 5.02 6.63
N GLN A 49 -10.86 4.79 7.31
CA GLN A 49 -11.05 3.65 8.21
C GLN A 49 -10.99 2.31 7.46
N GLU A 50 -11.60 2.20 6.29
CA GLU A 50 -11.53 0.99 5.45
C GLU A 50 -10.08 0.70 5.01
N PHE A 51 -9.32 1.73 4.63
CA PHE A 51 -7.91 1.58 4.29
C PHE A 51 -7.06 1.18 5.51
N GLN A 52 -7.28 1.80 6.67
CA GLN A 52 -6.63 1.41 7.91
C GLN A 52 -6.99 -0.02 8.34
N HIS A 53 -8.23 -0.46 8.11
CA HIS A 53 -8.65 -1.83 8.36
C HIS A 53 -7.90 -2.82 7.46
N LEU A 54 -7.75 -2.49 6.17
CA LEU A 54 -6.96 -3.28 5.22
C LEU A 54 -5.51 -3.43 5.69
N LEU A 55 -4.88 -2.35 6.14
CA LEU A 55 -3.52 -2.37 6.69
C LEU A 55 -3.41 -3.21 7.97
N ARG A 56 -4.42 -3.17 8.84
CA ARG A 56 -4.44 -3.98 10.06
C ARG A 56 -4.55 -5.46 9.74
N SER A 57 -5.48 -5.85 8.87
CA SER A 57 -5.64 -7.24 8.44
C SER A 57 -4.36 -7.78 7.81
N MET A 58 -3.69 -6.95 7.00
CA MET A 58 -2.39 -7.26 6.41
C MET A 58 -1.31 -7.48 7.48
N ARG A 59 -1.18 -6.57 8.45
CA ARG A 59 -0.22 -6.70 9.56
C ARG A 59 -0.47 -7.98 10.37
N GLU A 60 -1.73 -8.26 10.69
CA GLU A 60 -2.13 -9.49 11.39
C GLU A 60 -1.76 -10.75 10.60
N GLN A 61 -1.96 -10.75 9.29
CA GLN A 61 -1.62 -11.88 8.44
C GLN A 61 -0.10 -12.12 8.41
N ILE A 62 0.69 -11.07 8.21
CA ILE A 62 2.16 -11.15 8.22
C ILE A 62 2.66 -11.68 9.57
N GLN A 63 2.11 -11.19 10.68
CA GLN A 63 2.47 -11.67 12.02
C GLN A 63 2.17 -13.16 12.18
N ARG A 64 0.99 -13.61 11.76
CA ARG A 64 0.62 -15.03 11.83
C ARG A 64 1.56 -15.92 11.02
N GLU A 65 1.88 -15.51 9.79
CA GLU A 65 2.77 -16.27 8.90
C GLU A 65 4.21 -16.35 9.43
N THR A 66 4.75 -15.23 9.91
CA THR A 66 6.10 -15.16 10.47
C THR A 66 6.21 -15.90 11.80
N ASP A 67 5.22 -15.79 12.69
CA ASP A 67 5.16 -16.56 13.93
C ASP A 67 5.07 -18.06 13.67
N GLN A 68 4.28 -18.47 12.67
CA GLN A 68 4.16 -19.88 12.30
C GLN A 68 5.47 -20.42 11.73
N ALA A 69 6.16 -19.63 10.90
CA ALA A 69 7.47 -19.98 10.35
C ALA A 69 8.52 -20.10 11.46
N PHE A 70 8.58 -19.14 12.39
CA PHE A 70 9.46 -19.20 13.56
C PHE A 70 9.20 -20.42 14.42
N LYS A 71 7.93 -20.73 14.73
CA LYS A 71 7.56 -21.92 15.51
C LYS A 71 8.00 -23.21 14.84
N HIS A 72 7.86 -23.32 13.51
CA HIS A 72 8.35 -24.47 12.77
C HIS A 72 9.87 -24.62 12.87
N GLU A 73 10.59 -23.51 12.74
CA GLU A 73 12.05 -23.52 12.82
C GLU A 73 12.55 -23.81 14.24
N GLN A 74 11.96 -23.18 15.24
CA GLN A 74 12.23 -23.45 16.66
C GLN A 74 11.99 -24.92 16.98
N ALA A 75 10.84 -25.50 16.57
CA ALA A 75 10.54 -26.90 16.81
C ALA A 75 11.57 -27.86 16.18
N ARG A 76 12.14 -27.46 15.04
CA ARG A 76 13.14 -28.26 14.31
C ARG A 76 14.53 -28.21 14.96
N TYR A 77 14.93 -27.03 15.45
CA TYR A 77 16.32 -26.80 15.83
C TYR A 77 16.57 -26.65 17.34
N LYS A 78 15.52 -26.50 18.16
CA LYS A 78 15.64 -26.26 19.60
C LYS A 78 16.55 -27.21 20.38
N ASP A 79 16.64 -28.47 19.97
CA ASP A 79 17.41 -29.51 20.67
C ASP A 79 18.83 -29.69 20.07
N SER A 80 19.17 -28.89 19.05
CA SER A 80 20.40 -29.02 18.25
C SER A 80 21.24 -27.75 18.15
N THR A 81 20.69 -26.61 18.59
CA THR A 81 21.36 -25.31 18.60
C THR A 81 21.48 -24.81 20.04
N ASP A 82 22.34 -23.83 20.26
CA ASP A 82 22.37 -23.11 21.53
C ASP A 82 21.19 -22.14 21.64
N GLY A 83 20.96 -21.63 22.85
CA GLY A 83 19.89 -20.67 23.12
C GLY A 83 20.12 -19.33 22.40
N ALA A 84 21.37 -18.91 22.24
CA ALA A 84 21.74 -17.67 21.57
C ALA A 84 21.28 -17.66 20.10
N TRP A 85 21.47 -18.77 19.38
CA TRP A 85 20.98 -18.89 18.00
C TRP A 85 19.45 -18.75 17.89
N LEU A 86 18.69 -19.30 18.85
CA LEU A 86 17.22 -19.16 18.84
C LEU A 86 16.77 -17.71 19.09
N GLU A 87 17.44 -16.98 19.96
CA GLU A 87 17.18 -15.55 20.21
C GLU A 87 17.44 -14.72 18.95
N GLU A 88 18.56 -14.96 18.25
CA GLU A 88 18.85 -14.30 16.97
C GLU A 88 17.80 -14.62 15.88
N ARG A 89 17.29 -15.86 15.83
CA ARG A 89 16.21 -16.22 14.91
C ARG A 89 14.90 -15.52 15.25
N GLU A 90 14.58 -15.35 16.53
CA GLU A 90 13.40 -14.59 16.95
C GLU A 90 13.47 -13.14 16.46
N GLU A 91 14.61 -12.47 16.68
CA GLU A 91 14.84 -11.11 16.20
C GLU A 91 14.81 -11.02 14.67
N TYR A 92 15.35 -12.01 13.97
CA TYR A 92 15.22 -12.09 12.51
C TYR A 92 13.75 -12.10 12.07
N TYR A 93 12.89 -12.91 12.69
CA TYR A 93 11.49 -12.98 12.29
C TYR A 93 10.71 -11.71 12.64
N LYS A 94 11.04 -11.04 13.75
CA LYS A 94 10.50 -9.71 14.07
C LYS A 94 10.86 -8.69 12.99
N ALA A 95 12.14 -8.62 12.60
CA ALA A 95 12.61 -7.72 11.55
C ALA A 95 12.00 -8.07 10.17
N LEU A 96 11.85 -9.36 9.87
CA LEU A 96 11.22 -9.83 8.64
C LEU A 96 9.74 -9.40 8.59
N ALA A 97 8.99 -9.59 9.68
CA ALA A 97 7.60 -9.18 9.77
C ALA A 97 7.43 -7.67 9.53
N GLU A 98 8.30 -6.86 10.16
CA GLU A 98 8.32 -5.41 9.96
C GLU A 98 8.65 -5.04 8.50
N SER A 99 9.70 -5.62 7.92
CA SER A 99 10.10 -5.36 6.54
C SER A 99 8.99 -5.71 5.54
N LEU A 100 8.34 -6.87 5.72
CA LEU A 100 7.22 -7.28 4.88
C LEU A 100 6.08 -6.27 5.03
N TYR A 101 5.73 -5.88 6.24
CA TYR A 101 4.66 -4.92 6.45
C TYR A 101 4.93 -3.58 5.75
N LEU A 102 6.14 -3.04 5.86
CA LEU A 102 6.55 -1.80 5.19
C LEU A 102 6.44 -1.92 3.66
N GLN A 103 6.93 -3.04 3.09
CA GLN A 103 6.81 -3.31 1.66
C GLN A 103 5.35 -3.37 1.21
N GLN A 104 4.49 -4.07 1.97
CA GLN A 104 3.11 -4.27 1.58
C GLN A 104 2.26 -2.99 1.73
N ARG A 105 2.50 -2.21 2.79
CA ARG A 105 1.92 -0.87 2.95
C ARG A 105 2.29 0.05 1.79
N ALA A 106 3.57 0.06 1.38
CA ALA A 106 4.02 0.86 0.25
C ALA A 106 3.27 0.49 -1.05
N ALA A 107 3.07 -0.80 -1.31
CA ALA A 107 2.32 -1.26 -2.48
C ALA A 107 0.85 -0.76 -2.52
N LEU A 108 0.19 -0.68 -1.36
CA LEU A 108 -1.16 -0.11 -1.28
C LEU A 108 -1.18 1.39 -1.54
N VAL A 109 -0.19 2.12 -1.04
CA VAL A 109 -0.03 3.56 -1.34
C VAL A 109 0.24 3.76 -2.83
N GLU A 110 1.10 2.94 -3.44
CA GLU A 110 1.35 3.00 -4.89
C GLU A 110 0.10 2.65 -5.71
N THR A 111 -0.81 1.82 -5.19
CA THR A 111 -2.11 1.58 -5.82
C THR A 111 -3.01 2.83 -5.79
N LEU A 112 -2.98 3.62 -4.70
CA LEU A 112 -3.65 4.92 -4.65
C LEU A 112 -3.04 5.90 -5.67
N VAL A 113 -1.71 5.94 -5.78
CA VAL A 113 -0.99 6.78 -6.75
C VAL A 113 -1.34 6.37 -8.18
N ALA A 114 -1.36 5.06 -8.48
CA ALA A 114 -1.74 4.52 -9.78
C ALA A 114 -3.18 4.90 -10.15
N TRP A 115 -4.11 4.83 -9.19
CA TRP A 115 -5.49 5.28 -9.39
C TRP A 115 -5.57 6.75 -9.80
N TRP A 116 -4.96 7.66 -9.04
CA TRP A 116 -5.01 9.08 -9.35
C TRP A 116 -4.21 9.45 -10.61
N SER A 117 -3.15 8.72 -10.90
CA SER A 117 -2.42 8.82 -12.17
C SER A 117 -3.31 8.40 -13.35
N ASP A 118 -4.08 7.33 -13.23
CA ASP A 118 -5.03 6.93 -14.27
C ASP A 118 -6.19 7.92 -14.44
N VAL A 119 -6.65 8.56 -13.36
CA VAL A 119 -7.60 9.68 -13.43
C VAL A 119 -6.98 10.86 -14.21
N LEU A 120 -5.73 11.22 -13.92
CA LEU A 120 -5.01 12.28 -14.66
C LEU A 120 -4.85 11.91 -16.14
N ARG A 121 -4.39 10.68 -16.44
CA ARG A 121 -4.25 10.19 -17.81
C ARG A 121 -5.58 10.23 -18.56
N ALA A 122 -6.69 9.89 -17.90
CA ALA A 122 -8.03 10.00 -18.47
C ALA A 122 -8.44 11.46 -18.74
N ASN A 123 -8.11 12.38 -17.84
CA ASN A 123 -8.35 13.82 -18.02
C ASN A 123 -7.54 14.38 -19.20
N SER A 124 -6.32 13.88 -19.42
CA SER A 124 -5.42 14.28 -20.51
C SER A 124 -5.55 13.43 -21.79
N LYS A 125 -6.57 12.58 -21.91
CA LYS A 125 -6.82 11.71 -23.09
C LYS A 125 -5.68 10.74 -23.45
N VAL A 126 -4.84 10.39 -22.48
CA VAL A 126 -3.83 9.33 -22.64
C VAL A 126 -4.54 7.98 -22.49
N GLU A 127 -4.24 7.01 -23.34
CA GLU A 127 -4.94 5.70 -23.34
C GLU A 127 -4.38 4.70 -22.33
N ARG A 128 -3.06 4.72 -22.08
CA ARG A 128 -2.40 3.77 -21.18
C ARG A 128 -2.97 3.89 -19.75
N ARG A 129 -3.34 2.76 -19.15
CA ARG A 129 -3.83 2.65 -17.76
C ARG A 129 -3.00 1.63 -16.98
N GLU A 130 -2.71 1.95 -15.73
CA GLU A 130 -2.06 1.05 -14.78
C GLU A 130 -3.05 0.11 -14.10
N LEU A 131 -4.32 0.53 -13.98
CA LEU A 131 -5.42 -0.22 -13.40
C LEU A 131 -6.53 -0.47 -14.46
N PRO A 132 -6.34 -1.41 -15.40
CA PRO A 132 -7.32 -1.68 -16.46
C PRO A 132 -8.72 -2.02 -15.93
N ALA A 133 -8.81 -2.73 -14.80
CA ALA A 133 -10.07 -3.10 -14.18
C ALA A 133 -10.91 -1.88 -13.73
N ALA A 134 -10.28 -0.73 -13.49
CA ALA A 134 -10.89 0.51 -13.03
C ALA A 134 -11.00 1.59 -14.12
N GLN A 135 -10.82 1.23 -15.39
CA GLN A 135 -10.80 2.21 -16.49
C GLN A 135 -12.10 3.03 -16.58
N LYS A 136 -13.27 2.40 -16.38
CA LYS A 136 -14.57 3.09 -16.45
C LYS A 136 -14.71 4.13 -15.34
N GLU A 137 -14.34 3.75 -14.12
CA GLU A 137 -14.43 4.59 -12.94
C GLU A 137 -13.42 5.75 -12.96
N THR A 138 -12.18 5.51 -13.38
CA THR A 138 -11.16 6.57 -13.52
C THR A 138 -11.53 7.59 -14.60
N VAL A 139 -12.18 7.16 -15.70
CA VAL A 139 -12.75 8.07 -16.71
C VAL A 139 -13.93 8.86 -16.15
N ALA A 140 -14.81 8.24 -15.37
CA ALA A 140 -15.92 8.96 -14.74
C ALA A 140 -15.43 10.04 -13.77
N MET A 141 -14.36 9.75 -13.02
CA MET A 141 -13.71 10.72 -12.14
C MET A 141 -13.07 11.87 -12.89
N ALA A 142 -12.35 11.57 -13.97
CA ALA A 142 -11.68 12.57 -14.79
C ALA A 142 -12.63 13.60 -15.42
N LYS A 143 -13.91 13.25 -15.60
CA LYS A 143 -14.95 14.17 -16.10
C LYS A 143 -15.47 15.14 -15.03
N ARG A 144 -15.33 14.81 -13.75
CA ARG A 144 -15.87 15.58 -12.61
C ARG A 144 -14.85 16.53 -12.00
N LEU A 145 -13.56 16.30 -12.26
CA LEU A 145 -12.45 17.04 -11.68
C LEU A 145 -11.67 17.79 -12.75
N ASN A 146 -11.20 18.99 -12.43
CA ASN A 146 -10.23 19.68 -13.27
C ASN A 146 -8.80 19.14 -13.02
N THR A 147 -7.88 19.44 -13.92
CA THR A 147 -6.49 18.95 -13.84
C THR A 147 -5.79 19.43 -12.56
N THR A 148 -6.02 20.66 -12.12
CA THR A 148 -5.40 21.23 -10.91
C THR A 148 -5.82 20.47 -9.65
N ASP A 149 -7.09 20.11 -9.55
CA ASP A 149 -7.67 19.34 -8.45
C ASP A 149 -7.10 17.92 -8.39
N ILE A 150 -6.87 17.30 -9.55
CA ILE A 150 -6.25 15.98 -9.66
C ILE A 150 -4.78 16.05 -9.21
N LEU A 151 -4.03 17.04 -9.70
CA LEU A 151 -2.62 17.22 -9.34
C LEU A 151 -2.42 17.52 -7.84
N ARG A 152 -3.32 18.29 -7.22
CA ARG A 152 -3.30 18.53 -5.77
C ARG A 152 -3.42 17.23 -4.97
N ARG A 153 -4.28 16.32 -5.43
CA ARG A 153 -4.51 15.02 -4.78
C ARG A 153 -3.33 14.07 -4.96
N ILE A 154 -2.71 14.08 -6.14
CA ILE A 154 -1.47 13.34 -6.38
C ILE A 154 -0.36 13.84 -5.45
N ARG A 155 -0.18 15.17 -5.33
CA ARG A 155 0.80 15.74 -4.39
C ARG A 155 0.54 15.31 -2.94
N CYS A 156 -0.73 15.32 -2.50
CA CYS A 156 -1.09 14.85 -1.17
C CYS A 156 -0.71 13.36 -0.94
N LEU A 157 -0.75 12.52 -1.98
CA LEU A 157 -0.29 11.13 -1.90
C LEU A 157 1.23 11.01 -1.85
N GLU A 158 1.95 11.88 -2.54
CA GLU A 158 3.41 11.98 -2.43
C GLU A 158 3.81 12.40 -1.00
N ASP A 159 3.13 13.40 -0.43
CA ASP A 159 3.33 13.81 0.96
C ASP A 159 2.99 12.67 1.95
N LEU A 160 1.92 11.91 1.69
CA LEU A 160 1.58 10.73 2.49
C LEU A 160 2.70 9.69 2.45
N ARG A 161 3.25 9.39 1.27
CA ARG A 161 4.37 8.45 1.12
C ARG A 161 5.57 8.91 1.93
N ASP A 162 5.92 10.19 1.84
CA ASP A 162 7.02 10.78 2.61
C ASP A 162 6.76 10.71 4.11
N HIS A 163 5.54 11.00 4.56
CA HIS A 163 5.17 10.92 5.98
C HIS A 163 5.27 9.49 6.52
N LEU A 164 4.83 8.49 5.74
CA LEU A 164 4.91 7.08 6.13
C LEU A 164 6.35 6.55 6.16
N GLY A 165 7.27 7.18 5.41
CA GLY A 165 8.71 6.92 5.49
C GLY A 165 9.41 7.59 6.68
N ARG A 166 8.70 8.46 7.42
CA ARG A 166 9.20 9.16 8.62
C ARG A 166 8.55 8.58 9.88
N ASN A 167 9.02 9.01 11.05
CA ASN A 167 8.48 8.59 12.35
C ASN A 167 7.14 9.29 12.70
N ILE A 168 6.19 9.31 11.76
CA ILE A 168 4.85 9.88 11.93
C ILE A 168 3.86 8.75 12.22
N GLN A 169 2.86 9.02 13.07
CA GLN A 169 1.80 8.06 13.34
C GLN A 169 1.00 7.75 12.06
N GLU A 170 1.09 6.51 11.61
CA GLU A 170 0.50 6.01 10.36
C GLU A 170 -1.00 6.30 10.24
N ALA A 171 -1.77 6.01 11.30
CA ALA A 171 -3.21 6.24 11.31
C ALA A 171 -3.56 7.71 11.05
N LEU A 172 -2.85 8.63 11.71
CA LEU A 172 -3.04 10.07 11.57
C LEU A 172 -2.64 10.55 10.16
N ALA A 173 -1.50 10.09 9.65
CA ALA A 173 -1.05 10.44 8.30
C ALA A 173 -2.09 10.04 7.24
N ILE A 174 -2.64 8.82 7.36
CA ILE A 174 -3.69 8.32 6.48
C ILE A 174 -4.96 9.16 6.59
N GLU A 175 -5.44 9.44 7.80
CA GLU A 175 -6.65 10.24 8.00
C GLU A 175 -6.55 11.63 7.38
N VAL A 176 -5.45 12.34 7.65
CA VAL A 176 -5.23 13.69 7.10
C VAL A 176 -5.15 13.67 5.58
N ALA A 177 -4.43 12.68 5.00
CA ALA A 177 -4.34 12.54 3.56
C ALA A 177 -5.70 12.23 2.92
N PHE A 178 -6.47 11.31 3.50
CA PHE A 178 -7.77 10.92 2.96
C PHE A 178 -8.81 12.05 3.07
N LEU A 179 -8.79 12.84 4.14
CA LEU A 179 -9.60 14.05 4.25
C LEU A 179 -9.25 15.08 3.17
N THR A 180 -7.97 15.21 2.84
CA THR A 180 -7.53 16.14 1.79
C THR A 180 -7.92 15.64 0.40
N ILE A 181 -7.75 14.34 0.15
CA ILE A 181 -7.99 13.73 -1.16
C ILE A 181 -9.49 13.56 -1.46
N PHE A 182 -10.25 13.11 -0.46
CA PHE A 182 -11.66 12.71 -0.61
C PHE A 182 -12.61 13.61 0.18
N GLY A 183 -12.15 14.56 0.98
CA GLY A 183 -13.01 15.50 1.73
C GLY A 183 -13.01 16.93 1.18
N ALA A 184 -12.06 17.28 0.31
CA ALA A 184 -11.99 18.61 -0.29
C ALA A 184 -13.18 18.82 -1.25
N THR A 185 -14.19 19.54 -0.76
CA THR A 185 -15.22 20.16 -1.60
C THR A 185 -14.54 21.26 -2.40
N ASN A 186 -14.76 21.27 -3.72
CA ASN A 186 -14.34 22.37 -4.58
C ASN A 186 -15.10 23.62 -4.14
N LYS A 187 -14.51 24.40 -3.23
CA LYS A 187 -14.83 25.82 -3.12
C LYS A 187 -14.06 26.51 -4.23
N GLU A 188 -14.85 27.16 -5.09
CA GLU A 188 -14.49 27.99 -6.23
C GLU A 188 -13.27 28.88 -5.98
#